data_AF-A0A382WJQ8-F1
#
_entry.id   AF-A0A382WJQ8-F1
#
_cell.length_a   1.000
_cell.length_b   1.000
_cell.length_c   1.000
_cell.angle_alpha   90.00
_cell.angle_beta   90.00
_cell.angle_gamma   90.00
#
_symmetry.space_group_name_H-M   'P 1'
#
loop_
_entity.id
_entity.type
_entity.pdbx_description
1 polymer ?
#
loop_
_entity_poly.entity_id
_entity_poly.type
_entity_poly.pdbx_seq_one_letter_code
_entity_poly.pdbx_strand_id
1 'polypeptide(L)' 'MIRESIDTVVSGQSLSMEDASLVMREIMEGEATPAQLGAFLTALALKGETTQEIAGMAKVMREMAL' A
#
# COMPACT_ATOMS: atom_id res chain seq x y z
N MET A 1 -8.66 3.95 3.04
CA MET A 1 -7.25 4.32 3.26
C MET A 1 -6.48 4.30 1.95
N ILE A 2 -6.77 3.35 1.05
CA ILE A 2 -6.05 3.23 -0.22
C ILE A 2 -6.16 4.47 -1.10
N ARG A 3 -7.29 5.19 -1.07
CA ARG A 3 -7.45 6.43 -1.84
C ARG A 3 -6.47 7.51 -1.38
N GLU A 4 -6.41 7.76 -0.07
CA GLU A 4 -5.51 8.75 0.53
C GLU A 4 -4.04 8.37 0.30
N SER A 5 -3.74 7.07 0.35
CA SER A 5 -2.40 6.57 0.08
C SER A 5 -2.00 6.65 -1.39
N ILE A 6 -2.94 6.49 -2.33
CA ILE A 6 -2.69 6.77 -3.75
C ILE A 6 -2.31 8.24 -3.92
N ASP A 7 -3.08 9.18 -3.36
CA ASP A 7 -2.77 10.62 -3.45
C ASP A 7 -1.38 10.94 -2.88
N THR A 8 -1.04 10.32 -1.74
CA THR A 8 0.27 10.47 -1.10
C THR A 8 1.40 9.97 -1.99
N VAL A 9 1.30 8.74 -2.51
CA VAL A 9 2.37 8.12 -3.32
C VAL A 9 2.51 8.79 -4.69
N VAL A 10 1.39 9.18 -5.32
CA VAL A 10 1.41 9.95 -6.59
C VAL A 10 2.10 11.30 -6.42
N SER A 11 2.02 11.91 -5.23
CA SER A 11 2.77 13.15 -4.92
C SER A 11 4.26 12.93 -4.62
N GLY A 12 4.76 11.69 -4.79
CA GLY A 12 6.15 11.32 -4.53
C GLY A 12 6.49 11.20 -3.03
N GLN A 13 5.49 11.30 -2.15
CA GLN A 13 5.67 11.13 -0.71
C GLN A 13 5.61 9.63 -0.36
N SER A 14 6.40 9.24 0.65
CA SER A 14 6.41 7.85 1.11
C SER A 14 5.45 7.65 2.27
N LEU A 15 4.84 6.47 2.33
CA LEU A 15 3.99 6.08 3.45
C LEU A 15 4.84 5.68 4.64
N SER A 16 4.28 5.86 5.85
CA SER A 16 4.85 5.22 7.03
C SER A 16 4.65 3.70 6.96
N MET A 17 5.40 2.94 7.76
CA MET A 17 5.20 1.49 7.88
C MET A 17 3.78 1.16 8.35
N GLU A 18 3.19 1.99 9.21
CA GLU A 18 1.83 1.82 9.72
C GLU A 18 0.80 2.04 8.59
N ASP A 19 0.90 3.13 7.84
CA ASP A 19 0.00 3.42 6.72
C ASP A 19 0.09 2.35 5.64
N ALA A 20 1.30 1.92 5.29
CA ALA A 20 1.52 0.85 4.32
C ALA A 20 0.91 -0.48 4.79
N SER A 21 0.93 -0.75 6.10
CA SER A 21 0.26 -1.92 6.68
C SER A 21 -1.27 -1.78 6.56
N LEU A 22 -1.83 -0.62 6.90
CA LEU A 22 -3.27 -0.37 6.83
C LEU A 22 -3.81 -0.51 5.41
N VAL A 23 -3.12 0.04 4.41
CA VAL A 23 -3.50 -0.11 3.00
C VAL A 23 -3.43 -1.56 2.55
N MET A 24 -2.37 -2.28 2.92
CA MET A 24 -2.26 -3.69 2.54
C MET A 24 -3.35 -4.54 3.19
N ARG A 25 -3.82 -4.19 4.40
CA ARG A 25 -4.96 -4.86 5.04
C ARG A 25 -6.24 -4.64 4.24
N GLU A 26 -6.55 -3.39 3.88
CA GLU A 26 -7.70 -3.04 3.02
C GLU A 26 -7.66 -3.79 1.67
N ILE A 27 -6.48 -3.93 1.07
CA ILE A 27 -6.28 -4.71 -0.17
C ILE A 27 -6.57 -6.20 0.07
N MET A 28 -6.02 -6.79 1.13
CA MET A 28 -6.15 -8.22 1.44
C MET A 28 -7.56 -8.60 1.89
N GLU A 29 -8.31 -7.67 2.48
CA GLU A 29 -9.72 -7.83 2.87
C GLU A 29 -10.69 -7.67 1.67
N GLY A 30 -10.18 -7.28 0.49
CA GLY A 30 -10.97 -7.13 -0.73
C GLY A 30 -11.77 -5.83 -0.79
N GLU A 31 -11.46 -4.85 0.06
CA GLU A 31 -12.13 -3.55 0.11
C GLU A 31 -11.64 -2.61 -1.00
N ALA A 32 -10.43 -2.85 -1.53
CA ALA A 32 -9.88 -2.11 -2.66
C ALA A 32 -10.40 -2.62 -4.02
N THR A 33 -10.90 -1.71 -4.85
CA THR A 33 -11.27 -2.04 -6.23
C THR A 33 -10.03 -2.38 -7.08
N PRO A 34 -10.16 -3.16 -8.18
CA PRO A 34 -9.05 -3.45 -9.06
C PRO A 34 -8.35 -2.20 -9.62
N ALA A 35 -9.12 -1.13 -9.87
CA ALA A 35 -8.57 0.14 -10.34
C ALA A 35 -7.72 0.84 -9.27
N GLN A 36 -8.16 0.83 -8.01
CA GLN A 36 -7.38 1.40 -6.90
C GLN A 36 -6.10 0.59 -6.65
N LEU A 37 -6.19 -0.74 -6.69
CA LEU A 37 -5.00 -1.60 -6.57
C LEU A 37 -3.99 -1.31 -7.69
N GLY A 38 -4.45 -1.25 -8.94
CA GLY A 38 -3.59 -0.95 -10.08
C GLY A 38 -2.95 0.45 -9.97
N ALA A 39 -3.72 1.46 -9.54
CA ALA A 39 -3.21 2.81 -9.32
C ALA A 39 -2.16 2.85 -8.22
N PHE A 40 -2.41 2.20 -7.09
CA PHE A 40 -1.50 2.15 -5.95
C PHE A 40 -0.16 1.49 -6.31
N LEU A 41 -0.20 0.31 -6.94
CA LEU A 41 0.99 -0.42 -7.37
C LEU A 41 1.79 0.35 -8.43
N THR A 42 1.10 0.99 -9.38
CA THR A 42 1.76 1.79 -10.42
C THR A 42 2.44 3.02 -9.81
N ALA A 43 1.77 3.72 -8.89
CA ALA A 43 2.33 4.88 -8.22
C ALA A 43 3.56 4.51 -7.38
N LEU A 44 3.50 3.39 -6.64
CA LEU A 44 4.64 2.86 -5.89
C LEU A 44 5.84 2.55 -6.79
N ALA A 45 5.60 1.86 -7.91
CA ALA A 45 6.67 1.51 -8.86
C ALA A 45 7.31 2.74 -9.51
N LEU A 46 6.53 3.81 -9.78
CA LEU A 46 7.04 5.06 -10.33
C LEU A 46 7.82 5.89 -9.30
N LYS A 47 7.33 5.95 -8.05
CA LYS A 47 8.01 6.64 -6.95
C LYS A 47 9.29 5.92 -6.52
N GLY A 48 9.26 4.59 -6.57
CA GLY A 48 10.20 3.70 -5.88
C GLY A 48 9.75 3.44 -4.44
N GLU A 49 9.64 2.17 -4.07
CA GLU A 49 9.25 1.75 -2.73
C GLU A 49 10.40 1.91 -1.72
N THR A 50 10.03 2.29 -0.50
CA THR A 50 10.95 2.34 0.65
C THR A 50 10.92 1.02 1.41
N THR A 51 11.96 0.77 2.21
CA THR A 51 12.01 -0.41 3.09
C THR A 51 10.88 -0.43 4.13
N GLN A 52 10.42 0.74 4.59
CA GLN A 52 9.30 0.85 5.52
C GLN A 52 7.97 0.45 4.88
N GLU A 53 7.72 0.91 3.65
CA GLU A 53 6.54 0.53 2.86
C GLU A 53 6.50 -0.98 2.63
N ILE A 54 7.61 -1.55 2.14
CA ILE A 54 7.72 -2.99 1.89
C ILE A 54 7.52 -3.78 3.19
N ALA A 55 8.16 -3.37 4.29
CA ALA A 55 8.06 -4.07 5.57
C ALA A 55 6.62 -4.04 6.14
N GLY A 56 5.94 -2.89 6.04
CA GLY A 56 4.55 -2.75 6.50
C GLY A 56 3.59 -3.63 5.71
N MET A 57 3.69 -3.58 4.38
CA MET A 57 2.90 -4.44 3.49
C MET A 57 3.18 -5.93 3.73
N ALA A 58 4.45 -6.34 3.75
CA ALA A 58 4.83 -7.74 3.94
C ALA A 58 4.40 -8.30 5.31
N LYS A 59 4.42 -7.47 6.36
CA LYS A 59 3.91 -7.83 7.70
C LYS A 59 2.45 -8.27 7.61
N VAL A 60 1.60 -7.48 6.96
CA VAL A 60 0.16 -7.80 6.84
C VAL A 60 -0.08 -9.03 5.97
N MET A 61 0.65 -9.16 4.86
CA MET A 61 0.56 -10.37 4.03
C MET A 61 0.89 -11.63 4.84
N ARG A 62 1.87 -11.56 5.74
CA ARG A 62 2.24 -12.68 6.63
C ARG A 62 1.19 -12.94 7.72
N GLU A 63 0.61 -11.89 8.30
CA GLU A 63 -0.46 -12.02 9.30
C GLU A 63 -1.70 -12.70 8.74
N MET A 64 -2.06 -12.41 7.48
CA MET A 64 -3.26 -12.94 6.81
C MET A 64 -3.06 -14.33 6.17
N ALA A 65 -1.82 -14.81 6.11
CA ALA A 65 -1.48 -16.12 5.57
C ALA A 65 -1.49 -17.24 6.63
N LEU A 66 -1.55 -16.89 7.92
CA LEU A 66 -1.58 -17.80 9.07
C LEU A 66 -3.00 -17.98 9.58
#